data_AF-A0A950AWB2-F1
#
_entry.id   AF-A0A950AWB2-F1
#
_cell.length_a   1.000
_cell.length_b   1.000
_cell.length_c   1.000
_cell.angle_alpha   90.00
_cell.angle_beta   90.00
_cell.angle_gamma   90.00
#
_symmetry.space_group_name_H-M   'P 1'
#
loop_
_entity.id
_entity.type
_entity.pdbx_description
1 polymer ?
#
loop_
_entity_poly.entity_id
_entity_poly.type
_entity_poly.pdbx_seq_one_letter_code
_entity_poly.pdbx_strand_id
1 'polypeptide(L)'
;MANGTGEGKARRSYRPAVESLDALRLPSGAPQTLPGLAAAYDLFGPASAPTETHAPAVSDATWDTALVDHEIADAFDAAWQSVQDEDVAAGLAQLDRYLSRTWYRAGVVLQQHDDCSQAVYATLLLLMGRVRFDQLVGDVGRRGIRNVLNRETYVGPDFFRAVDAVKKRARRARRFQPLDAIDVADNARDDATRASWRHALQEAIERTLSQREAALIDATLKGETPAEIALRWGVAPKTVSNEKTRVIQKLRGVLVGDHAD
;
A
#
# COMPACT_ATOMS: atom_id res chain seq x y z
N MET A 1 17.80 -45.55 -41.56
CA MET A 1 17.37 -44.50 -42.50
C MET A 1 16.55 -43.49 -41.70
N ALA A 2 17.17 -42.35 -41.40
CA ALA A 2 16.91 -41.02 -42.00
C ALA A 2 15.82 -40.28 -41.20
N ASN A 3 16.24 -39.37 -40.30
CA ASN A 3 16.26 -37.90 -40.45
C ASN A 3 15.02 -37.31 -39.75
N GLY A 4 15.10 -36.36 -38.81
CA GLY A 4 16.11 -35.35 -38.59
C GLY A 4 15.61 -34.01 -39.12
N THR A 5 14.78 -33.31 -38.35
CA THR A 5 14.49 -31.88 -38.54
C THR A 5 14.20 -31.23 -37.18
N GLY A 6 15.28 -30.80 -36.53
CA GLY A 6 15.20 -29.86 -35.41
C GLY A 6 15.00 -28.45 -35.95
N GLU A 7 13.82 -27.88 -35.76
CA GLU A 7 13.58 -26.47 -36.04
C GLU A 7 14.18 -25.60 -34.91
N GLY A 8 15.23 -24.89 -35.28
CA GLY A 8 15.96 -23.98 -34.42
C GLY A 8 15.11 -22.80 -33.97
N LYS A 9 14.97 -22.63 -32.64
CA LYS A 9 14.40 -21.43 -32.04
C LYS A 9 15.31 -20.23 -32.32
N ALA A 10 14.80 -19.26 -33.08
CA ALA A 10 15.45 -17.98 -33.33
C ALA A 10 15.78 -17.26 -32.00
N ARG A 11 17.08 -17.13 -31.72
CA ARG A 11 17.60 -16.34 -30.59
C ARG A 11 17.37 -14.86 -30.90
N ARG A 12 16.46 -14.23 -30.16
CA ARG A 12 16.31 -12.77 -30.17
C ARG A 12 17.53 -12.17 -29.46
N SER A 13 18.34 -11.45 -30.21
CA SER A 13 19.48 -10.69 -29.72
C SER A 13 19.01 -9.43 -29.02
N TYR A 14 19.47 -9.24 -27.79
CA TYR A 14 19.29 -8.02 -27.01
C TYR A 14 20.36 -7.01 -27.43
N ARG A 15 19.96 -5.83 -27.89
CA ARG A 15 20.85 -4.67 -28.08
C ARG A 15 20.52 -3.62 -27.01
N PRO A 16 21.39 -3.39 -26.01
CA PRO A 16 21.24 -2.23 -25.14
C PRO A 16 21.69 -1.00 -25.93
N ALA A 17 20.75 -0.07 -26.15
CA ALA A 17 21.11 1.27 -26.62
C ALA A 17 21.72 2.03 -25.44
N VAL A 18 22.96 2.44 -25.65
CA VAL A 18 23.80 3.22 -24.77
C VAL A 18 23.24 4.63 -24.64
N GLU A 19 23.39 5.15 -23.42
CA GLU A 19 23.12 6.49 -22.91
C GLU A 19 23.47 7.64 -23.88
N SER A 20 22.72 8.74 -23.82
CA SER A 20 23.33 10.07 -23.87
C SER A 20 22.38 11.15 -23.33
N LEU A 21 22.91 11.89 -22.34
CA LEU A 21 22.75 13.34 -22.17
C LEU A 21 21.34 13.88 -21.83
N ASP A 22 21.11 14.12 -20.54
CA ASP A 22 20.77 15.47 -20.08
C ASP A 22 21.08 15.60 -18.58
N ALA A 23 22.36 15.80 -18.31
CA ALA A 23 22.80 16.53 -17.14
C ALA A 23 22.72 18.03 -17.48
N LEU A 24 22.27 18.83 -16.50
CA LEU A 24 22.29 20.31 -16.40
C LEU A 24 20.90 20.96 -16.30
N ARG A 25 20.26 20.83 -15.13
CA ARG A 25 19.60 21.98 -14.49
C ARG A 25 19.97 22.02 -13.02
N LEU A 26 20.90 22.91 -12.70
CA LEU A 26 21.25 23.30 -11.35
C LEU A 26 20.04 23.92 -10.62
N PRO A 27 19.95 23.75 -9.29
CA PRO A 27 18.97 24.45 -8.46
C PRO A 27 19.35 25.93 -8.35
N SER A 28 18.62 26.81 -9.03
CA SER A 28 18.71 28.25 -8.79
C SER A 28 17.94 28.59 -7.52
N GLY A 29 18.68 29.03 -6.50
CA GLY A 29 18.13 29.54 -5.26
C GLY A 29 17.32 30.82 -5.48
N ALA A 30 16.25 30.94 -4.70
CA ALA A 30 15.67 32.20 -4.30
C ALA A 30 15.15 32.04 -2.86
N PRO A 31 15.76 32.71 -1.87
CA PRO A 31 15.12 32.84 -0.56
C PRO A 31 13.88 33.73 -0.69
N GLN A 32 12.82 33.29 -0.03
CA GLN A 32 11.59 34.03 0.18
C GLN A 32 11.92 35.39 0.81
N THR A 33 11.62 36.48 0.10
CA THR A 33 11.52 37.81 0.70
C THR A 33 10.06 38.08 1.02
N LEU A 34 9.64 37.72 2.23
CA LEU A 34 8.48 38.34 2.88
C LEU A 34 8.85 39.78 3.24
N PRO A 35 8.08 40.80 2.83
CA PRO A 35 8.32 42.16 3.26
C PRO A 35 7.76 42.35 4.69
N GLY A 36 8.61 42.79 5.61
CA GLY A 36 8.16 43.44 6.85
C GLY A 36 8.26 42.63 8.12
N LEU A 37 9.48 42.38 8.60
CA LEU A 37 9.75 42.21 10.04
C LEU A 37 11.25 42.41 10.31
N ALA A 38 11.72 43.63 10.07
CA ALA A 38 12.98 44.11 10.63
C ALA A 38 12.73 44.56 12.08
N ALA A 39 12.63 43.60 13.00
CA ALA A 39 12.79 43.88 14.43
C ALA A 39 14.27 43.69 14.77
N ALA A 40 15.03 44.79 14.69
CA ALA A 40 16.37 44.84 15.26
C ALA A 40 16.26 44.72 16.78
N TYR A 41 16.81 43.62 17.33
CA TYR A 41 17.17 43.53 18.73
C TYR A 41 18.51 44.23 18.91
N ASP A 42 18.50 45.48 19.37
CA ASP A 42 19.66 46.11 19.97
C ASP A 42 19.47 46.15 21.49
N LEU A 43 20.32 45.37 22.16
CA LEU A 43 20.45 45.27 23.60
C LEU A 43 21.50 46.29 24.06
N PHE A 44 21.12 47.11 25.06
CA PHE A 44 21.92 47.99 25.93
C PHE A 44 22.25 49.43 25.47
N GLY A 45 21.43 50.37 25.96
CA GLY A 45 21.75 51.81 26.12
C GLY A 45 20.90 52.43 27.23
N PRO A 46 21.43 53.32 28.09
CA PRO A 46 20.87 53.59 29.41
C PRO A 46 19.65 54.52 29.41
N ALA A 47 18.70 54.15 30.27
CA ALA A 47 17.64 54.93 30.92
C ALA A 47 17.40 56.36 30.39
N SER A 48 16.32 56.51 29.63
CA SER A 48 15.57 57.75 29.51
C SER A 48 14.09 57.43 29.72
N ALA A 49 13.39 58.38 30.36
CA ALA A 49 12.08 58.34 31.00
C ALA A 49 10.96 57.53 30.28
N PRO A 50 9.92 57.08 31.02
CA PRO A 50 8.82 56.30 30.44
C PRO A 50 8.02 57.24 29.54
N THR A 51 8.32 57.19 28.24
CA THR A 51 7.42 57.73 27.24
C THR A 51 6.36 56.66 27.07
N GLU A 52 5.13 56.99 27.46
CA GLU A 52 3.95 56.15 27.29
C GLU A 52 3.93 55.61 25.87
N THR A 53 4.31 54.34 25.72
CA THR A 53 4.09 53.59 24.49
C THR A 53 2.58 53.44 24.39
N HIS A 54 1.93 54.40 23.72
CA HIS A 54 0.59 54.25 23.22
C HIS A 54 0.58 52.92 22.45
N ALA A 55 -0.03 51.88 23.04
CA ALA A 55 -0.40 50.69 22.30
C ALA A 55 -1.11 51.20 21.04
N PRO A 56 -0.73 50.76 19.83
CA PRO A 56 -1.44 51.16 18.63
C PRO A 56 -2.90 50.82 18.89
N ALA A 57 -3.76 51.84 18.84
CA ALA A 57 -5.19 51.63 18.96
C ALA A 57 -5.55 50.66 17.84
N VAL A 58 -5.76 49.40 18.18
CA VAL A 58 -6.25 48.40 17.23
C VAL A 58 -7.62 48.91 16.83
N SER A 59 -7.69 49.53 15.65
CA SER A 59 -8.94 50.10 15.17
C SER A 59 -9.93 48.96 14.97
N ASP A 60 -11.22 49.19 15.20
CA ASP A 60 -12.28 48.20 14.92
C ASP A 60 -12.14 47.63 13.50
N ALA A 61 -11.72 48.45 12.53
CA ALA A 61 -11.49 48.04 11.16
C ALA A 61 -10.40 46.95 11.00
N THR A 62 -9.45 46.86 11.93
CA THR A 62 -8.40 45.83 11.94
C THR A 62 -8.95 44.49 12.46
N TRP A 63 -9.87 44.54 13.42
CA TRP A 63 -10.57 43.34 13.91
C TRP A 63 -11.55 42.81 12.88
N ASP A 64 -12.28 43.69 12.19
CA ASP A 64 -13.19 43.31 11.10
C ASP A 64 -12.44 42.62 9.96
N THR A 65 -11.27 43.13 9.55
CA THR A 65 -10.45 42.46 8.53
C THR A 65 -9.93 41.10 8.98
N ALA A 66 -9.52 40.94 10.24
CA ALA A 66 -9.04 39.66 10.75
C ALA A 66 -10.17 38.62 10.86
N LEU A 67 -11.39 39.05 11.19
CA LEU A 67 -12.57 38.18 11.23
C LEU A 67 -12.93 37.70 9.81
N VAL A 68 -12.92 38.62 8.84
CA VAL A 68 -13.18 38.28 7.43
C VAL A 68 -12.11 37.35 6.88
N ASP A 69 -10.83 37.58 7.20
CA ASP A 69 -9.74 36.68 6.79
C ASP A 69 -9.89 35.27 7.40
N HIS A 70 -10.34 35.17 8.66
CA HIS A 70 -10.63 33.88 9.30
C HIS A 70 -11.86 33.20 8.69
N GLU A 71 -12.93 33.93 8.41
CA GLU A 71 -14.13 33.40 7.76
C GLU A 71 -13.84 32.89 6.34
N ILE A 72 -12.98 33.60 5.60
CA ILE A 72 -12.52 33.18 4.28
C ILE A 72 -11.64 31.93 4.39
N ALA A 73 -10.75 31.86 5.38
CA ALA A 73 -9.92 30.69 5.62
C ALA A 73 -10.76 29.45 5.98
N ASP A 74 -11.74 29.61 6.87
CA ASP A 74 -12.67 28.54 7.24
C ASP A 74 -13.54 28.09 6.06
N ALA A 75 -14.04 29.04 5.26
CA ALA A 75 -14.82 28.72 4.06
C ALA A 75 -13.98 28.00 3.01
N PHE A 76 -12.70 28.37 2.88
CA PHE A 76 -11.76 27.72 1.98
C PHE A 76 -11.42 26.30 2.46
N ASP A 77 -11.17 26.11 3.75
CA ASP A 77 -10.93 24.79 4.35
C ASP A 77 -12.16 23.89 4.21
N ALA A 78 -13.37 24.41 4.44
CA ALA A 78 -14.60 23.67 4.24
C ALA A 78 -14.82 23.27 2.77
N ALA A 79 -14.57 24.19 1.82
CA ALA A 79 -14.64 23.90 0.40
C ALA A 79 -13.58 22.88 -0.05
N TRP A 80 -12.37 22.97 0.50
CA TRP A 80 -11.30 22.02 0.21
C TRP A 80 -11.61 20.62 0.76
N GLN A 81 -12.15 20.54 1.97
CA GLN A 81 -12.61 19.28 2.57
C GLN A 81 -13.75 18.66 1.74
N SER A 82 -14.71 19.46 1.25
CA SER A 82 -15.79 18.94 0.41
C SER A 82 -15.29 18.38 -0.92
N VAL A 83 -14.32 19.06 -1.56
CA VAL A 83 -13.70 18.57 -2.80
C VAL A 83 -12.91 17.29 -2.54
N GLN A 84 -12.20 17.21 -1.41
CA GLN A 84 -11.51 15.99 -1.01
C GLN A 84 -12.47 14.82 -0.77
N ASP A 85 -13.61 15.06 -0.13
CA ASP A 85 -14.63 14.04 0.10
C ASP A 85 -15.25 13.53 -1.22
N GLU A 86 -15.51 14.44 -2.18
CA GLU A 86 -15.99 14.08 -3.51
C GLU A 86 -14.95 13.26 -4.29
N ASP A 87 -13.68 13.67 -4.26
CA ASP A 87 -12.57 12.94 -4.87
C ASP A 87 -12.41 11.54 -4.26
N VAL A 88 -12.55 11.42 -2.93
CA VAL A 88 -12.46 10.13 -2.23
C VAL A 88 -13.63 9.23 -2.63
N ALA A 89 -14.86 9.76 -2.67
CA ALA A 89 -16.03 9.00 -3.11
C ALA A 89 -15.90 8.53 -4.58
N ALA A 90 -15.44 9.42 -5.47
CA ALA A 90 -15.17 9.09 -6.87
C ALA A 90 -14.07 8.04 -7.00
N GLY A 91 -13.03 8.13 -6.16
CA GLY A 91 -11.94 7.17 -6.07
C GLY A 91 -12.41 5.77 -5.67
N LEU A 92 -13.20 5.67 -4.59
CA LEU A 92 -13.78 4.40 -4.14
C LEU A 92 -14.67 3.78 -5.23
N ALA A 93 -15.53 4.57 -5.86
CA ALA A 93 -16.39 4.09 -6.94
C ALA A 93 -15.59 3.59 -8.17
N GLN A 94 -14.41 4.16 -8.44
CA GLN A 94 -13.51 3.66 -9.48
C GLN A 94 -12.83 2.35 -9.06
N LEU A 95 -12.36 2.27 -7.82
CA LEU A 95 -11.75 1.05 -7.26
C LEU A 95 -12.74 -0.10 -7.24
N ASP A 96 -13.97 0.11 -6.77
CA ASP A 96 -15.02 -0.92 -6.74
C ASP A 96 -15.33 -1.42 -8.15
N ARG A 97 -15.51 -0.52 -9.12
CA ARG A 97 -15.72 -0.93 -10.53
C ARG A 97 -14.56 -1.76 -11.08
N TYR A 98 -13.33 -1.41 -10.72
CA TYR A 98 -12.16 -2.17 -11.12
C TYR A 98 -12.10 -3.55 -10.44
N LEU A 99 -12.32 -3.61 -9.14
CA LEU A 99 -12.26 -4.84 -8.34
C LEU A 99 -13.37 -5.80 -8.74
N SER A 100 -14.61 -5.35 -8.87
CA SER A 100 -15.73 -6.17 -9.35
C SER A 100 -15.45 -6.79 -10.72
N ARG A 101 -14.87 -6.03 -11.65
CA ARG A 101 -14.45 -6.57 -12.96
C ARG A 101 -13.31 -7.59 -12.84
N THR A 102 -12.39 -7.37 -11.90
CA THR A 102 -11.28 -8.27 -11.62
C THR A 102 -11.76 -9.58 -11.00
N TRP A 103 -12.71 -9.54 -10.07
CA TRP A 103 -13.34 -10.69 -9.44
C TRP A 103 -14.17 -11.51 -10.42
N TYR A 104 -14.95 -10.82 -11.25
CA TYR A 104 -15.69 -11.45 -12.35
C TYR A 104 -14.74 -12.24 -13.27
N ARG A 105 -13.65 -11.60 -13.74
CA ARG A 105 -12.63 -12.26 -14.59
C ARG A 105 -11.87 -13.37 -13.87
N ALA A 106 -11.66 -13.23 -12.56
CA ALA A 106 -11.03 -14.26 -11.75
C ALA A 106 -11.97 -15.45 -11.47
N GLY A 107 -13.25 -15.31 -11.84
CA GLY A 107 -14.30 -16.29 -11.69
C GLY A 107 -14.85 -16.40 -10.27
N VAL A 108 -14.65 -15.41 -9.39
CA VAL A 108 -15.12 -15.40 -7.98
C VAL A 108 -16.65 -15.33 -7.92
N VAL A 109 -17.30 -15.97 -6.94
CA VAL A 109 -18.78 -16.01 -6.82
C VAL A 109 -19.28 -14.59 -6.53
N LEU A 110 -20.37 -14.16 -7.16
CA LEU A 110 -20.89 -12.79 -7.02
C LEU A 110 -21.12 -12.40 -5.55
N GLN A 111 -21.64 -13.31 -4.72
CA GLN A 111 -21.84 -13.10 -3.28
C GLN A 111 -20.56 -12.80 -2.49
N GLN A 112 -19.38 -13.16 -3.03
CA GLN A 112 -18.08 -12.92 -2.39
C GLN A 112 -17.38 -11.67 -2.93
N HIS A 113 -17.96 -10.94 -3.90
CA HIS A 113 -17.27 -9.80 -4.52
C HIS A 113 -17.03 -8.68 -3.50
N ASP A 114 -18.05 -8.35 -2.71
CA ASP A 114 -17.97 -7.29 -1.70
C ASP A 114 -16.96 -7.64 -0.60
N ASP A 115 -17.04 -8.87 -0.06
CA ASP A 115 -16.06 -9.38 0.91
C ASP A 115 -14.62 -9.34 0.37
N CYS A 116 -14.42 -9.70 -0.90
CA CYS A 116 -13.11 -9.65 -1.53
C CYS A 116 -12.61 -8.21 -1.70
N SER A 117 -13.48 -7.29 -2.11
CA SER A 117 -13.12 -5.87 -2.24
C SER A 117 -12.79 -5.25 -0.88
N GLN A 118 -13.59 -5.50 0.14
CA GLN A 118 -13.33 -5.07 1.51
C GLN A 118 -12.01 -5.65 2.05
N ALA A 119 -11.73 -6.93 1.78
CA ALA A 119 -10.46 -7.54 2.19
C ALA A 119 -9.24 -6.86 1.51
N VAL A 120 -9.38 -6.39 0.27
CA VAL A 120 -8.33 -5.60 -0.39
C VAL A 120 -8.17 -4.26 0.33
N TYR A 121 -9.25 -3.53 0.61
CA TYR A 121 -9.18 -2.25 1.33
C TYR A 121 -8.56 -2.38 2.72
N ALA A 122 -8.99 -3.39 3.49
CA ALA A 122 -8.40 -3.69 4.80
C ALA A 122 -6.90 -3.98 4.70
N THR A 123 -6.48 -4.75 3.67
CA THR A 123 -5.06 -5.04 3.45
C THR A 123 -4.27 -3.77 3.12
N LEU A 124 -4.81 -2.88 2.29
CA LEU A 124 -4.16 -1.61 1.97
C LEU A 124 -4.08 -0.70 3.18
N LEU A 125 -5.17 -0.55 3.93
CA LEU A 125 -5.21 0.21 5.18
C LEU A 125 -4.16 -0.27 6.18
N LEU A 126 -3.96 -1.58 6.31
CA LEU A 126 -2.93 -2.15 7.19
C LEU A 126 -1.51 -1.87 6.69
N LEU A 127 -1.28 -1.89 5.37
CA LEU A 127 0.06 -1.72 4.80
C LEU A 127 0.52 -0.26 4.79
N MET A 128 -0.38 0.70 4.53
CA MET A 128 0.00 2.12 4.37
C MET A 128 -0.62 3.07 5.41
N GLY A 129 -1.59 2.60 6.21
CA GLY A 129 -2.32 3.43 7.16
C GLY A 129 -3.44 4.26 6.51
N ARG A 130 -4.33 4.81 7.34
CA ARG A 130 -5.53 5.54 6.90
C ARG A 130 -5.21 6.77 6.05
N VAL A 131 -4.30 7.62 6.51
CA VAL A 131 -3.95 8.88 5.82
C VAL A 131 -3.46 8.64 4.39
N ARG A 132 -2.54 7.67 4.21
CA ARG A 132 -2.00 7.36 2.88
C ARG A 132 -3.01 6.64 1.99
N PHE A 133 -3.92 5.85 2.59
CA PHE A 133 -5.02 5.25 1.87
C PHE A 133 -6.01 6.29 1.37
N ASP A 134 -6.43 7.25 2.21
CA ASP A 134 -7.34 8.32 1.81
C ASP A 134 -6.72 9.18 0.70
N GLN A 135 -5.42 9.50 0.80
CA GLN A 135 -4.66 10.16 -0.27
C GLN A 135 -4.63 9.36 -1.56
N LEU A 136 -4.36 8.05 -1.49
CA LEU A 136 -4.37 7.14 -2.64
C LEU A 136 -5.74 7.15 -3.33
N VAL A 137 -6.81 7.02 -2.54
CA VAL A 137 -8.19 6.99 -3.05
C VAL A 137 -8.56 8.32 -3.69
N GLY A 138 -8.24 9.45 -3.04
CA GLY A 138 -8.45 10.78 -3.63
C GLY A 138 -7.64 11.00 -4.91
N ASP A 139 -6.39 10.52 -4.97
CA ASP A 139 -5.59 10.58 -6.19
C ASP A 139 -6.19 9.71 -7.31
N VAL A 140 -6.75 8.55 -6.98
CA VAL A 140 -7.51 7.72 -7.93
C VAL A 140 -8.76 8.45 -8.42
N GLY A 141 -9.47 9.18 -7.55
CA GLY A 141 -10.60 10.03 -7.90
C GLY A 141 -10.21 11.08 -8.94
N ARG A 142 -9.18 11.88 -8.64
CA ARG A 142 -8.70 12.98 -9.49
C ARG A 142 -8.05 12.54 -10.79
N ARG A 143 -7.13 11.57 -10.72
CA ARG A 143 -6.23 11.21 -11.84
C ARG A 143 -6.66 9.93 -12.56
N GLY A 144 -7.54 9.15 -11.96
CA GLY A 144 -8.01 7.89 -12.49
C GLY A 144 -7.12 6.69 -12.15
N ILE A 145 -7.74 5.52 -12.02
CA ILE A 145 -7.11 4.29 -11.53
C ILE A 145 -5.84 3.86 -12.29
N ARG A 146 -5.80 4.04 -13.62
CA ARG A 146 -4.65 3.59 -14.45
C ARG A 146 -3.40 4.42 -14.22
N ASN A 147 -3.56 5.69 -13.89
CA ASN A 147 -2.46 6.62 -13.69
C ASN A 147 -1.83 6.44 -12.31
N VAL A 148 -2.65 6.11 -11.31
CA VAL A 148 -2.21 5.93 -9.93
C VAL A 148 -1.76 4.50 -9.63
N LEU A 149 -2.45 3.50 -10.18
CA LEU A 149 -2.14 2.08 -9.95
C LEU A 149 -1.45 1.46 -11.16
N ASN A 150 -0.20 1.86 -11.38
CA ASN A 150 0.69 1.25 -12.38
C ASN A 150 1.88 0.54 -11.68
N ARG A 151 2.46 -0.46 -12.32
CA ARG A 151 3.64 -1.19 -11.81
C ARG A 151 4.87 -0.32 -11.57
N GLU A 152 4.94 0.83 -12.25
CA GLU A 152 6.03 1.81 -12.10
C GLU A 152 5.79 2.78 -10.95
N THR A 153 4.55 2.91 -10.47
CA THR A 153 4.24 3.73 -9.30
C THR A 153 4.63 2.98 -8.03
N TYR A 154 4.93 3.73 -6.97
CA TYR A 154 5.30 3.11 -5.69
C TYR A 154 4.14 2.33 -5.03
N VAL A 155 2.87 2.70 -5.29
CA VAL A 155 1.69 2.06 -4.68
C VAL A 155 1.14 0.91 -5.51
N GLY A 156 1.25 0.98 -6.84
CA GLY A 156 0.65 0.00 -7.74
C GLY A 156 1.05 -1.45 -7.43
N PRO A 157 2.34 -1.79 -7.23
CA PRO A 157 2.76 -3.14 -6.86
C PRO A 157 2.08 -3.65 -5.58
N ASP A 158 1.99 -2.83 -4.53
CA ASP A 158 1.35 -3.22 -3.27
C ASP A 158 -0.16 -3.42 -3.44
N PHE A 159 -0.81 -2.58 -4.24
CA PHE A 159 -2.21 -2.79 -4.64
C PHE A 159 -2.40 -4.12 -5.37
N PHE A 160 -1.61 -4.40 -6.40
CA PHE A 160 -1.74 -5.65 -7.16
C PHE A 160 -1.39 -6.89 -6.31
N ARG A 161 -0.47 -6.77 -5.35
CA ARG A 161 -0.16 -7.82 -4.38
C ARG A 161 -1.34 -8.09 -3.45
N ALA A 162 -1.99 -7.06 -2.92
CA ALA A 162 -3.18 -7.19 -2.09
C ALA A 162 -4.31 -7.89 -2.87
N VAL A 163 -4.58 -7.45 -4.10
CA VAL A 163 -5.57 -8.07 -5.01
C VAL A 163 -5.24 -9.55 -5.26
N ASP A 164 -3.98 -9.88 -5.53
CA ASP A 164 -3.56 -11.26 -5.79
C ASP A 164 -3.63 -12.14 -4.54
N ALA A 165 -3.33 -11.60 -3.35
CA ALA A 165 -3.45 -12.31 -2.09
C ALA A 165 -4.92 -12.68 -1.81
N VAL A 166 -5.84 -11.73 -1.99
CA VAL A 166 -7.29 -11.96 -1.84
C VAL A 166 -7.79 -12.95 -2.91
N LYS A 167 -7.38 -12.79 -4.17
CA LYS A 167 -7.72 -13.73 -5.26
C LYS A 167 -7.30 -15.15 -4.92
N LYS A 168 -6.08 -15.34 -4.40
CA LYS A 168 -5.58 -16.66 -3.96
C LYS A 168 -6.34 -17.18 -2.74
N ARG A 169 -6.78 -16.32 -1.83
CA ARG A 169 -7.60 -16.70 -0.67
C ARG A 169 -8.97 -17.20 -1.12
N ALA A 170 -9.70 -16.42 -1.92
CA ALA A 170 -11.02 -16.79 -2.44
C ALA A 170 -10.98 -18.09 -3.26
N ARG A 171 -9.95 -18.27 -4.09
CA ARG A 171 -9.75 -19.52 -4.85
C ARG A 171 -9.44 -20.74 -3.97
N ARG A 172 -8.81 -20.54 -2.80
CA ARG A 172 -8.54 -21.62 -1.84
C ARG A 172 -9.78 -21.98 -1.03
N ALA A 173 -10.58 -21.00 -0.64
CA ALA A 173 -11.85 -21.23 0.07
C ALA A 173 -12.85 -22.07 -0.73
N ARG A 174 -12.81 -21.98 -2.07
CA ARG A 174 -13.63 -22.83 -2.96
C ARG A 174 -13.30 -24.32 -2.93
N ARG A 175 -12.20 -24.74 -2.30
CA ARG A 175 -11.82 -26.16 -2.22
C ARG A 175 -12.40 -26.90 -1.01
N PHE A 176 -13.41 -26.35 -0.33
CA PHE A 176 -14.08 -27.06 0.75
C PHE A 176 -15.36 -27.74 0.28
N GLN A 177 -15.52 -28.94 0.83
CA GLN A 177 -16.51 -29.97 0.58
C GLN A 177 -17.95 -29.46 0.85
N PRO A 178 -18.98 -29.96 0.14
CA PRO A 178 -20.36 -29.48 0.30
C PRO A 178 -20.91 -29.66 1.73
N LEU A 179 -21.75 -28.70 2.12
CA LEU A 179 -22.24 -28.43 3.48
C LEU A 179 -23.41 -29.31 3.98
N ASP A 180 -23.77 -30.39 3.29
CA ASP A 180 -24.77 -31.35 3.84
C ASP A 180 -24.28 -32.06 5.12
N ALA A 181 -23.08 -31.73 5.62
CA ALA A 181 -22.44 -32.31 6.79
C ALA A 181 -22.14 -31.34 7.95
N ILE A 182 -22.50 -30.03 7.90
CA ILE A 182 -22.03 -29.08 8.93
C ILE A 182 -23.17 -28.18 9.47
N ASP A 183 -23.47 -28.38 10.75
CA ASP A 183 -24.39 -27.62 11.60
C ASP A 183 -23.91 -26.17 11.84
N VAL A 184 -24.84 -25.23 11.89
CA VAL A 184 -24.63 -23.76 11.80
C VAL A 184 -24.00 -23.11 13.06
N ALA A 185 -23.60 -23.89 14.06
CA ALA A 185 -23.09 -23.37 15.35
C ALA A 185 -21.57 -23.06 15.39
N ASP A 186 -20.81 -23.29 14.32
CA ASP A 186 -19.34 -23.40 14.39
C ASP A 186 -18.53 -22.10 14.18
N ASN A 187 -19.14 -20.97 13.79
CA ASN A 187 -18.37 -19.77 13.41
C ASN A 187 -17.51 -19.16 14.55
N ALA A 188 -18.01 -19.16 15.79
CA ALA A 188 -17.25 -18.65 16.94
C ALA A 188 -16.14 -19.60 17.40
N ARG A 189 -16.33 -20.92 17.20
CA ARG A 189 -15.29 -21.93 17.44
C ARG A 189 -14.22 -21.88 16.35
N ASP A 190 -14.59 -21.57 15.11
CA ASP A 190 -13.67 -21.50 13.98
C ASP A 190 -12.67 -20.32 14.14
N ASP A 191 -13.09 -19.19 14.71
CA ASP A 191 -12.16 -18.07 14.96
C ASP A 191 -11.11 -18.37 16.05
N ALA A 192 -11.52 -19.04 17.14
CA ALA A 192 -10.59 -19.51 18.16
C ALA A 192 -9.63 -20.59 17.59
N THR A 193 -10.15 -21.49 16.76
CA THR A 193 -9.37 -22.53 16.09
C THR A 193 -8.37 -21.92 15.11
N ARG A 194 -8.77 -20.89 14.35
CA ARG A 194 -7.89 -20.12 13.45
C ARG A 194 -6.82 -19.34 14.21
N ALA A 195 -7.14 -18.78 15.37
CA ALA A 195 -6.17 -18.08 16.21
C ALA A 195 -5.11 -19.05 16.75
N SER A 196 -5.55 -20.20 17.26
CA SER A 196 -4.67 -21.29 17.69
C SER A 196 -3.78 -21.79 16.54
N TRP A 197 -4.36 -22.03 15.37
CA TRP A 197 -3.60 -22.46 14.19
C TRP A 197 -2.56 -21.43 13.74
N ARG A 198 -2.89 -20.13 13.80
CA ARG A 198 -1.93 -19.05 13.53
C ARG A 198 -0.79 -19.05 14.53
N HIS A 199 -1.08 -19.27 15.81
CA HIS A 199 -0.06 -19.36 16.85
C HIS A 199 0.86 -20.58 16.64
N ALA A 200 0.28 -21.75 16.38
CA ALA A 200 1.04 -22.98 16.09
C ALA A 200 1.92 -22.82 14.83
N LEU A 201 1.42 -22.17 13.78
CA LEU A 201 2.22 -21.85 12.59
C LEU A 201 3.39 -20.93 12.92
N GLN A 202 3.15 -19.89 13.72
CA GLN A 202 4.18 -18.94 14.13
C GLN A 202 5.28 -19.63 14.96
N GLU A 203 4.88 -20.46 15.92
CA GLU A 203 5.79 -21.27 16.74
C GLU A 203 6.60 -22.27 15.89
N ALA A 204 5.96 -22.92 14.92
CA ALA A 204 6.64 -23.82 13.99
C ALA A 204 7.66 -23.08 13.11
N ILE A 205 7.34 -21.86 12.67
CA ILE A 205 8.28 -21.00 11.91
C ILE A 205 9.50 -20.68 12.77
N GLU A 206 9.30 -20.25 14.02
CA GLU A 206 10.39 -19.85 14.93
C GLU A 206 11.30 -21.01 15.33
N ARG A 207 10.72 -22.21 15.52
CA ARG A 207 11.49 -23.39 15.93
C ARG A 207 12.22 -24.08 14.80
N THR A 208 11.65 -24.11 13.60
CA THR A 208 12.13 -25.02 12.55
C THR A 208 12.79 -24.35 11.36
N LEU A 209 12.51 -23.07 11.10
CA LEU A 209 13.04 -22.37 9.94
C LEU A 209 14.29 -21.58 10.27
N SER A 210 15.26 -21.64 9.37
CA SER A 210 16.38 -20.70 9.39
C SER A 210 15.89 -19.28 9.07
N GLN A 211 16.66 -18.26 9.48
CA GLN A 211 16.31 -16.86 9.25
C GLN A 211 15.99 -16.55 7.77
N ARG A 212 16.72 -17.20 6.85
CA ARG A 212 16.49 -17.09 5.41
C ARG A 212 15.16 -17.71 4.98
N GLU A 213 14.84 -18.91 5.47
CA GLU A 213 13.59 -19.59 5.14
C GLU A 213 12.37 -18.87 5.75
N ALA A 214 12.51 -18.31 6.96
CA ALA A 214 11.48 -17.48 7.59
C ALA A 214 11.24 -16.21 6.76
N ALA A 215 12.31 -15.52 6.33
CA ALA A 215 12.20 -14.36 5.45
C ALA A 215 11.57 -14.70 4.09
N LEU A 216 11.81 -15.91 3.56
CA LEU A 216 11.14 -16.40 2.34
C LEU A 216 9.63 -16.49 2.55
N ILE A 217 9.21 -17.10 3.66
CA ILE A 217 7.81 -17.31 3.98
C ILE A 217 7.11 -15.98 4.22
N ASP A 218 7.69 -15.10 5.03
CA ASP A 218 7.18 -13.75 5.28
C ASP A 218 7.01 -12.94 3.98
N ALA A 219 8.03 -12.91 3.12
CA ALA A 219 7.94 -12.27 1.81
C ALA A 219 6.81 -12.84 0.94
N THR A 220 6.62 -14.16 0.97
CA THR A 220 5.52 -14.79 0.22
C THR A 220 4.14 -14.55 0.85
N LEU A 221 4.05 -14.37 2.17
CA LEU A 221 2.81 -14.01 2.87
C LEU A 221 2.43 -12.55 2.57
N LYS A 222 3.42 -11.66 2.46
CA LYS A 222 3.28 -10.27 1.98
C LYS A 222 2.91 -10.17 0.49
N GLY A 223 2.92 -11.29 -0.23
CA GLY A 223 2.50 -11.36 -1.63
C GLY A 223 3.60 -11.07 -2.64
N GLU A 224 4.87 -10.95 -2.23
CA GLU A 224 6.00 -10.78 -3.14
C GLU A 224 6.09 -11.96 -4.13
N THR A 225 6.40 -11.67 -5.39
CA THR A 225 6.57 -12.72 -6.41
C THR A 225 7.93 -13.40 -6.26
N PRO A 226 8.08 -14.68 -6.67
CA PRO A 226 9.38 -15.35 -6.64
C PRO A 226 10.47 -14.61 -7.43
N ALA A 227 10.09 -13.85 -8.45
CA ALA A 227 11.01 -13.03 -9.23
C ALA A 227 11.52 -11.80 -8.45
N GLU A 228 10.63 -11.14 -7.68
CA GLU A 228 11.00 -10.00 -6.83
C GLU A 228 11.90 -10.42 -5.68
N ILE A 229 11.56 -11.53 -5.02
CA ILE A 229 12.39 -12.11 -3.95
C ILE A 229 13.76 -12.50 -4.50
N ALA A 230 13.79 -13.11 -5.68
CA ALA A 230 15.02 -13.50 -6.37
C ALA A 230 15.89 -12.30 -6.70
N LEU A 231 15.30 -11.21 -7.19
CA LEU A 231 15.99 -9.96 -7.48
C LEU A 231 16.63 -9.39 -6.20
N ARG A 232 15.88 -9.30 -5.10
CA ARG A 232 16.38 -8.80 -3.81
C ARG A 232 17.51 -9.66 -3.25
N TRP A 233 17.43 -10.97 -3.46
CA TRP A 233 18.39 -11.93 -2.92
C TRP A 233 19.56 -12.24 -3.85
N GLY A 234 19.58 -11.67 -5.06
CA GLY A 234 20.62 -11.92 -6.06
C GLY A 234 20.65 -13.37 -6.57
N VAL A 235 19.52 -14.08 -6.55
CA VAL A 235 19.43 -15.49 -6.98
C VAL A 235 18.47 -15.65 -8.17
N ALA A 236 18.44 -16.83 -8.79
CA ALA A 236 17.49 -17.11 -9.86
C ALA A 236 16.06 -17.32 -9.30
N PRO A 237 14.99 -16.86 -10.00
CA PRO A 237 13.59 -17.08 -9.60
C PRO A 237 13.22 -18.55 -9.39
N LYS A 238 13.84 -19.45 -10.16
CA LYS A 238 13.66 -20.91 -10.02
C LYS A 238 14.17 -21.42 -8.67
N THR A 239 15.27 -20.87 -8.17
CA THR A 239 15.85 -21.24 -6.87
C THR A 239 14.88 -20.88 -5.74
N VAL A 240 14.35 -19.66 -5.74
CA VAL A 240 13.35 -19.19 -4.78
C VAL A 240 12.10 -20.08 -4.80
N SER A 241 11.63 -20.48 -5.98
CA SER A 241 10.46 -21.37 -6.10
C SER A 241 10.72 -22.77 -5.53
N ASN A 242 11.92 -23.32 -5.72
CA ASN A 242 12.31 -24.62 -5.19
C ASN A 242 12.46 -24.56 -3.66
N GLU A 243 13.13 -23.53 -3.16
CA GLU A 243 13.33 -23.26 -1.74
C GLU A 243 11.97 -23.10 -1.04
N LYS A 244 11.05 -22.33 -1.63
CA LYS A 244 9.68 -22.17 -1.14
C LYS A 244 8.95 -23.51 -1.03
N THR A 245 9.06 -24.36 -2.04
CA THR A 245 8.41 -25.68 -2.02
C THR A 245 8.94 -26.54 -0.88
N ARG A 246 10.27 -26.57 -0.68
CA ARG A 246 10.89 -27.32 0.41
C ARG A 246 10.48 -26.81 1.78
N VAL A 247 10.51 -25.50 1.97
CA VAL A 247 10.12 -24.85 3.23
C VAL A 247 8.66 -25.14 3.58
N ILE A 248 7.75 -25.06 2.60
CA ILE A 248 6.34 -25.40 2.82
C ILE A 248 6.18 -26.87 3.21
N GLN A 249 6.92 -27.78 2.58
CA GLN A 249 6.86 -29.20 2.96
C GLN A 249 7.41 -29.45 4.37
N LYS A 250 8.47 -28.75 4.74
CA LYS A 250 9.04 -28.79 6.10
C LYS A 250 8.03 -28.32 7.15
N LEU A 251 7.40 -27.17 6.93
CA LEU A 251 6.34 -26.65 7.81
C LEU A 251 5.14 -27.61 7.89
N ARG A 252 4.73 -28.21 6.78
CA ARG A 252 3.65 -29.21 6.77
C ARG A 252 3.99 -30.44 7.60
N GLY A 253 5.23 -30.95 7.49
CA GLY A 253 5.67 -32.10 8.27
C GLY A 253 5.58 -31.85 9.77
N VAL A 254 5.99 -30.67 10.22
CA VAL A 254 5.93 -30.27 11.63
C VAL A 254 4.48 -30.12 12.08
N LEU A 255 3.65 -29.36 11.35
CA LEU A 255 2.27 -29.10 11.74
C LEU A 255 1.36 -30.34 11.70
N VAL A 256 1.65 -31.31 10.84
CA VAL A 256 0.91 -32.59 10.81
C VAL A 256 1.42 -33.53 11.90
N GLY A 257 2.72 -33.49 12.24
CA GLY A 257 3.29 -34.27 13.34
C GLY A 257 2.81 -33.80 14.71
N ASP A 258 2.70 -32.49 14.93
CA ASP A 258 2.28 -31.87 16.20
C ASP A 258 0.78 -32.06 16.51
N HIS A 259 -0.02 -32.55 15.56
CA HIS A 259 -1.44 -32.86 15.75
C HIS A 259 -1.69 -34.37 15.93
N ALA A 260 -0.64 -35.20 15.88
CA ALA A 260 -0.72 -36.66 16.01
C ALA A 260 -0.28 -37.19 17.39
N ASP A 261 0.26 -36.32 18.24
CA ASP A 261 0.56 -36.55 19.66
C ASP A 261 -0.50 -35.85 20.56
#